data_AF-I4DSD3-F1
#
_entry.id   AF-I4DSD3-F1
#
_cell.length_a   1.000
_cell.length_b   1.000
_cell.length_c   1.000
_cell.angle_alpha   90.00
_cell.angle_beta   90.00
_cell.angle_gamma   90.00
#
_symmetry.space_group_name_H-M   'P 1'
#
loop_
_entity.id
_entity.type
_entity.pdbx_description
1 polymer ?
#
loop_
_entity_poly.entity_id
_entity_poly.type
_entity_poly.pdbx_seq_one_letter_code
_entity_poly.pdbx_strand_id
1 'polypeptide(L)'
;MNSIGLVYTVNIDALKNDKNCILENFNTTAVYNEGLKGFSWFMDFFKEKEAEAILKFSKNVLELGFDPKREFTGLKNITAKEKTSGDLSFNLTINCSKNEIKDFLTNGDLVRNWNCNVLVEDKLIKFENVEILYTSVEENEIKAKFKLTDWENYSEVVIKLENIRNNTKITIEQSKIPLNQVNVIEPLWRERIFGPICMVFGFSIVNQ
;
A
#
# COMPACT_ATOMS: atom_id res chain seq x y z
N MET A 1 -0.28 -45.08 9.91
CA MET A 1 -0.78 -44.27 11.05
C MET A 1 -1.32 -42.98 10.46
N ASN A 2 -2.64 -42.81 10.43
CA ASN A 2 -3.29 -41.64 9.83
C ASN A 2 -3.27 -40.50 10.85
N SER A 3 -2.38 -39.53 10.64
CA SER A 3 -2.43 -38.25 11.35
C SER A 3 -3.66 -37.50 10.86
N ILE A 4 -4.72 -37.46 11.68
CA ILE A 4 -5.84 -36.54 11.48
C ILE A 4 -5.27 -35.13 11.69
N GLY A 5 -5.00 -34.43 10.58
CA GLY A 5 -4.66 -33.01 10.62
C GLY A 5 -5.83 -32.26 11.24
N LEU A 6 -5.56 -31.34 12.17
CA LEU A 6 -6.60 -30.48 12.74
C LEU A 6 -7.32 -29.76 11.60
N VAL A 7 -8.63 -30.01 11.46
CA VAL A 7 -9.51 -29.28 10.56
C VAL A 7 -10.11 -28.12 11.34
N TYR A 8 -9.74 -26.90 10.99
CA TYR A 8 -10.36 -25.69 11.55
C TYR A 8 -11.54 -25.30 10.67
N THR A 9 -12.74 -25.28 11.25
CA THR A 9 -13.92 -24.68 10.62
C THR A 9 -14.02 -23.23 11.08
N VAL A 10 -13.90 -22.28 10.16
CA VAL A 10 -14.09 -20.85 10.44
C VAL A 10 -15.47 -20.45 9.93
N ASN A 11 -16.38 -20.08 10.84
CA ASN A 11 -17.65 -19.47 10.49
C ASN A 11 -17.49 -17.95 10.59
N ILE A 12 -17.71 -17.25 9.48
CA ILE A 12 -17.70 -15.78 9.46
C ILE A 12 -19.11 -15.30 9.17
N ASP A 13 -19.63 -14.49 10.08
CA ASP A 13 -20.86 -13.73 9.89
C ASP A 13 -20.46 -12.27 9.64
N ALA A 14 -20.79 -11.75 8.46
CA ALA A 14 -20.42 -10.39 8.07
C ALA A 14 -21.61 -9.65 7.46
N LEU A 15 -21.78 -8.39 7.89
CA LEU A 15 -22.87 -7.53 7.49
C LEU A 15 -22.34 -6.34 6.68
N LYS A 16 -22.83 -6.15 5.45
CA LYS A 16 -22.52 -4.97 4.63
C LYS A 16 -23.79 -4.45 3.96
N ASN A 17 -24.13 -3.18 4.20
CA ASN A 17 -25.35 -2.53 3.69
C ASN A 17 -26.63 -3.34 3.99
N ASP A 18 -26.81 -3.75 5.25
CA ASP A 18 -27.94 -4.57 5.75
C ASP A 18 -28.14 -5.93 5.05
N LYS A 19 -27.15 -6.38 4.26
CA LYS A 19 -27.12 -7.74 3.72
C LYS A 19 -26.21 -8.59 4.58
N ASN A 20 -26.79 -9.63 5.15
CA ASN A 20 -26.04 -10.62 5.89
C ASN A 20 -25.41 -11.62 4.93
N CYS A 21 -24.11 -11.87 5.07
CA CYS A 21 -23.40 -12.87 4.30
C CYS A 21 -22.76 -13.86 5.27
N ILE A 22 -23.29 -15.08 5.26
CA ILE A 22 -22.82 -16.17 6.11
C ILE A 22 -21.95 -17.05 5.23
N LEU A 23 -20.66 -17.14 5.56
CA LEU A 23 -19.75 -18.08 4.93
C LEU A 23 -19.79 -19.39 5.72
N GLU A 24 -20.53 -20.38 5.22
CA GLU A 24 -20.65 -21.70 5.84
C GLU A 24 -19.67 -22.70 5.20
N ASN A 25 -19.12 -23.60 6.02
CA ASN A 25 -18.31 -24.75 5.57
C ASN A 25 -17.06 -24.40 4.75
N PHE A 26 -16.44 -23.25 5.02
CA PHE A 26 -15.20 -22.86 4.37
C PHE A 26 -14.03 -23.75 4.81
N ASN A 27 -13.31 -24.30 3.82
CA ASN A 27 -12.10 -25.06 4.02
C ASN A 27 -10.98 -24.50 3.13
N THR A 28 -9.90 -24.02 3.74
CA THR A 28 -8.75 -23.42 3.05
C THR A 28 -8.02 -24.40 2.12
N THR A 29 -8.24 -25.71 2.27
CA THR A 29 -7.63 -26.77 1.45
C THR A 29 -8.55 -27.31 0.35
N ALA A 30 -9.76 -26.77 0.19
CA ALA A 30 -10.67 -27.24 -0.85
C ALA A 30 -10.18 -26.83 -2.25
N VAL A 31 -10.08 -27.80 -3.17
CA VAL A 31 -9.62 -27.58 -4.56
C VAL A 31 -10.63 -26.73 -5.36
N TYR A 32 -11.89 -26.71 -4.93
CA TYR A 32 -12.97 -25.96 -5.56
C TYR A 32 -13.70 -25.10 -4.53
N ASN A 33 -13.62 -23.78 -4.71
CA ASN A 33 -14.28 -22.80 -3.87
C ASN A 33 -15.68 -22.49 -4.43
N GLU A 34 -16.66 -23.31 -4.10
CA GLU A 34 -18.06 -22.95 -4.34
C GLU A 34 -18.45 -21.78 -3.42
N GLY A 35 -18.98 -20.69 -3.99
CA GLY A 35 -19.48 -19.52 -3.23
C GLY A 35 -18.61 -18.26 -3.26
N LEU A 36 -17.36 -18.32 -3.73
CA LEU A 36 -16.45 -17.15 -3.79
C LEU A 36 -16.45 -16.40 -5.15
N LYS A 37 -17.44 -16.65 -6.01
CA LYS A 37 -17.55 -15.93 -7.30
C LYS A 37 -17.77 -14.43 -7.05
N GLY A 38 -16.75 -13.63 -7.34
CA GLY A 38 -16.76 -12.16 -7.16
C GLY A 38 -15.87 -11.63 -6.03
N PHE A 39 -15.23 -12.50 -5.24
CA PHE A 39 -14.41 -12.10 -4.09
C PHE A 39 -13.03 -12.78 -4.12
N SER A 40 -12.25 -12.58 -5.19
CA SER A 40 -10.92 -13.19 -5.33
C SER A 40 -9.95 -12.82 -4.19
N TRP A 41 -10.05 -11.60 -3.66
CA TRP A 41 -9.23 -11.09 -2.56
C TRP A 41 -9.43 -11.85 -1.23
N PHE A 42 -10.56 -12.55 -1.07
CA PHE A 42 -10.90 -13.26 0.17
C PHE A 42 -9.91 -14.40 0.46
N MET A 43 -9.41 -15.04 -0.60
CA MET A 43 -8.42 -16.12 -0.48
C MET A 43 -7.06 -15.60 -0.02
N ASP A 44 -6.64 -14.43 -0.52
CA ASP A 44 -5.37 -13.82 -0.13
C ASP A 44 -5.43 -13.34 1.33
N PHE A 45 -6.58 -12.75 1.72
CA PHE A 45 -6.85 -12.38 3.11
C PHE A 45 -6.77 -13.59 4.06
N PHE A 46 -7.38 -14.73 3.70
CA PHE A 46 -7.32 -15.93 4.53
C PHE A 46 -5.91 -16.51 4.63
N LYS A 47 -5.16 -16.57 3.53
CA LYS A 47 -3.76 -17.02 3.56
C LYS A 47 -2.89 -16.12 4.43
N GLU A 48 -3.11 -14.81 4.37
CA GLU A 48 -2.42 -13.84 5.22
C GLU A 48 -2.76 -14.07 6.71
N LYS A 49 -4.04 -14.28 7.03
CA LYS A 49 -4.47 -14.54 8.42
C LYS A 49 -4.01 -15.90 8.93
N GLU A 50 -3.97 -16.92 8.08
CA GLU A 50 -3.43 -18.24 8.41
C GLU A 50 -1.92 -18.16 8.69
N ALA A 51 -1.16 -17.47 7.84
CA ALA A 51 0.26 -17.22 8.08
C ALA A 51 0.49 -16.42 9.37
N GLU A 52 -0.35 -15.41 9.64
CA GLU A 52 -0.31 -14.61 10.86
C GLU A 52 -0.62 -15.47 12.12
N ALA A 53 -1.59 -16.38 12.02
CA ALA A 53 -1.91 -17.32 13.09
C ALA A 53 -0.78 -18.34 13.33
N ILE A 54 -0.19 -18.90 12.27
CA ILE A 54 0.97 -19.78 12.37
C ILE A 54 2.13 -19.02 13.03
N LEU A 55 2.44 -17.80 12.61
CA LEU A 55 3.53 -17.03 13.20
C LEU A 55 3.28 -16.68 14.68
N LYS A 56 2.04 -16.34 15.04
CA LYS A 56 1.68 -15.97 16.42
C LYS A 56 1.56 -17.16 17.36
N PHE A 57 1.11 -18.31 16.87
CA PHE A 57 0.75 -19.45 17.71
C PHE A 57 1.61 -20.69 17.49
N SER A 58 2.47 -20.76 16.46
CA SER A 58 3.39 -21.89 16.23
C SER A 58 4.30 -22.17 17.42
N LYS A 59 4.78 -21.13 18.11
CA LYS A 59 5.56 -21.27 19.35
C LYS A 59 4.77 -21.93 20.49
N ASN A 60 3.45 -21.74 20.55
CA ASN A 60 2.59 -22.35 21.57
C ASN A 60 2.16 -23.78 21.23
N VAL A 61 2.33 -24.21 19.97
CA VAL A 61 1.99 -25.56 19.49
C VAL A 61 3.18 -26.52 19.64
N LEU A 62 4.41 -26.01 19.58
CA LEU A 62 5.63 -26.83 19.77
C LEU A 62 5.91 -27.17 21.25
N GLU A 63 5.30 -26.45 22.21
CA GLU A 63 5.31 -26.81 23.63
C GLU A 63 4.06 -27.64 23.99
N LEU A 64 3.88 -28.78 23.33
CA LEU A 64 2.97 -29.84 23.80
C LEU A 64 3.66 -30.69 24.87
N GLY A 65 4.05 -30.04 25.96
CA GLY A 65 4.06 -30.65 27.29
C GLY A 65 2.69 -30.40 27.89
N PHE A 66 1.82 -31.41 27.88
CA PHE A 66 0.45 -31.32 28.39
C PHE A 66 0.48 -31.04 29.90
N ASP A 67 0.38 -29.77 30.29
CA ASP A 67 0.14 -29.38 31.69
C ASP A 67 -1.39 -29.26 31.91
N PRO A 68 -2.03 -30.19 32.64
CA PRO A 68 -3.47 -30.20 32.86
C PRO A 68 -3.95 -29.07 33.78
N LYS A 69 -3.06 -28.18 34.24
CA LYS A 69 -3.39 -27.01 35.08
C LYS A 69 -3.49 -25.68 34.34
N ARG A 70 -3.62 -25.68 33.00
CA ARG A 70 -3.92 -24.44 32.28
C ARG A 70 -5.34 -23.99 32.61
N GLU A 71 -5.47 -23.15 33.63
CA GLU A 71 -6.67 -22.33 33.84
C GLU A 71 -7.00 -21.62 32.53
N PHE A 72 -8.30 -21.58 32.20
CA PHE A 72 -8.82 -20.79 31.10
C PHE A 72 -8.47 -19.32 31.36
N THR A 73 -7.34 -18.88 30.81
CA THR A 73 -7.01 -17.45 30.73
C THR A 73 -8.00 -16.90 29.73
N GLY A 74 -9.10 -16.31 30.22
CA GLY A 74 -10.18 -15.78 29.40
C GLY A 74 -9.63 -15.00 28.22
N LEU A 75 -10.35 -15.07 27.08
CA LEU A 75 -10.05 -14.33 25.86
C LEU A 75 -9.58 -12.93 26.24
N LYS A 76 -8.27 -12.68 26.16
CA LYS A 76 -7.78 -11.31 26.20
C LYS A 76 -8.41 -10.66 24.99
N ASN A 77 -9.27 -9.67 25.22
CA ASN A 77 -9.66 -8.75 24.16
C ASN A 77 -8.37 -8.14 23.63
N ILE A 78 -7.85 -8.71 22.55
CA ILE A 78 -6.78 -8.10 21.78
C ILE A 78 -7.47 -6.97 21.04
N THR A 79 -7.43 -5.77 21.61
CA THR A 79 -7.76 -4.56 20.90
C THR A 79 -6.65 -4.35 19.87
N ALA A 80 -6.77 -5.01 18.72
CA ALA A 80 -5.98 -4.66 17.56
C ALA A 80 -6.38 -3.24 17.20
N LYS A 81 -5.45 -2.29 17.31
CA LYS A 81 -5.69 -0.95 16.76
C LYS A 81 -6.06 -1.14 15.30
N GLU A 82 -7.24 -0.65 14.90
CA GLU A 82 -7.63 -0.61 13.49
C GLU A 82 -6.46 -0.02 12.70
N LYS A 83 -6.01 -0.76 11.68
CA LYS A 83 -4.97 -0.26 10.78
C LYS A 83 -5.61 0.84 9.93
N THR A 84 -5.52 2.08 10.39
CA THR A 84 -6.10 3.25 9.71
C THR A 84 -5.29 3.70 8.52
N SER A 85 -4.08 3.16 8.34
CA SER A 85 -3.17 3.52 7.25
C SER A 85 -2.57 2.32 6.52
N GLY A 86 -2.41 2.44 5.20
CA GLY A 86 -1.72 1.49 4.33
C GLY A 86 -0.43 2.07 3.73
N ASP A 87 0.27 1.19 3.03
CA ASP A 87 1.52 1.48 2.34
C ASP A 87 1.36 1.08 0.87
N LEU A 88 2.10 1.75 -0.01
CA LEU A 88 2.07 1.54 -1.46
C LEU A 88 3.50 1.63 -2.01
N SER A 89 3.83 0.74 -2.94
CA SER A 89 5.07 0.82 -3.71
C SER A 89 4.78 0.54 -5.17
N PHE A 90 5.22 1.41 -6.07
CA PHE A 90 5.09 1.20 -7.52
C PHE A 90 6.26 1.82 -8.28
N ASN A 91 6.44 1.35 -9.51
CA ASN A 91 7.52 1.80 -10.40
C ASN A 91 6.95 2.39 -11.68
N LEU A 92 7.61 3.41 -12.20
CA LEU A 92 7.43 3.88 -13.56
C LEU A 92 8.77 4.13 -14.23
N THR A 93 8.82 4.09 -15.56
CA THR A 93 10.03 4.40 -16.33
C THR A 93 9.72 5.57 -17.26
N ILE A 94 10.56 6.59 -17.27
CA ILE A 94 10.43 7.75 -18.17
C ILE A 94 11.69 7.87 -19.02
N ASN A 95 11.53 8.18 -20.30
CA ASN A 95 12.62 8.37 -21.27
C ASN A 95 13.35 9.72 -21.11
N CYS A 96 13.78 10.04 -19.90
CA CYS A 96 14.61 11.21 -19.58
C CYS A 96 15.67 10.85 -18.54
N SER A 97 16.60 11.78 -18.28
CA SER A 97 17.64 11.58 -17.27
C SER A 97 17.12 11.76 -15.85
N LYS A 98 17.79 11.12 -14.88
CA LYS A 98 17.41 11.24 -13.46
C LYS A 98 17.49 12.67 -12.93
N ASN A 99 18.42 13.48 -13.46
CA ASN A 99 18.58 14.87 -13.06
C ASN A 99 17.38 15.71 -13.52
N GLU A 100 16.90 15.48 -14.74
CA GLU A 100 15.70 16.15 -15.25
C GLU A 100 14.47 15.80 -14.41
N ILE A 101 14.26 14.51 -14.06
CA ILE A 101 13.15 14.13 -13.15
C ILE A 101 13.23 14.86 -11.82
N LYS A 102 14.42 14.91 -11.22
CA LYS A 102 14.64 15.61 -9.95
C LYS A 102 14.30 17.10 -10.08
N ASP A 103 14.73 17.74 -11.16
CA ASP A 103 14.48 19.16 -11.39
C ASP A 103 12.99 19.41 -11.67
N PHE A 104 12.30 18.56 -12.43
CA PHE A 104 10.85 18.68 -12.64
C PHE A 104 10.05 18.56 -11.34
N LEU A 105 10.54 17.78 -10.37
CA LEU A 105 9.88 17.63 -9.07
C LEU A 105 10.22 18.77 -8.10
N THR A 106 11.43 19.32 -8.13
CA THR A 106 11.96 20.18 -7.05
C THR A 106 12.26 21.61 -7.46
N ASN A 107 12.49 21.89 -8.75
CA ASN A 107 12.76 23.24 -9.24
C ASN A 107 11.44 23.99 -9.45
N GLY A 108 11.24 25.07 -8.70
CA GLY A 108 9.99 25.83 -8.72
C GLY A 108 9.58 26.40 -10.08
N ASP A 109 10.53 26.79 -10.93
CA ASP A 109 10.23 27.32 -12.26
C ASP A 109 9.74 26.21 -13.19
N LEU A 110 10.38 25.03 -13.14
CA LEU A 110 9.95 23.87 -13.92
C LEU A 110 8.62 23.31 -13.43
N VAL A 111 8.39 23.32 -12.12
CA VAL A 111 7.11 22.93 -11.51
C VAL A 111 5.96 23.79 -12.03
N ARG A 112 6.17 25.10 -12.12
CA ARG A 112 5.19 26.05 -12.68
C ARG A 112 4.90 25.82 -14.16
N ASN A 113 5.81 25.19 -14.91
CA ASN A 113 5.58 24.88 -16.32
C ASN A 113 4.63 23.70 -16.51
N TRP A 114 4.75 22.64 -15.71
CA TRP A 114 3.87 21.48 -15.85
C TRP A 114 2.58 21.58 -15.04
N ASN A 115 2.43 22.60 -14.19
CA ASN A 115 1.18 22.88 -13.48
C ASN A 115 0.89 24.39 -13.38
N CYS A 116 -0.14 24.84 -14.10
CA CYS A 116 -0.48 26.27 -14.25
C CYS A 116 -1.01 26.94 -12.96
N ASN A 117 -1.42 26.18 -11.93
CA ASN A 117 -1.98 26.70 -10.68
C ASN A 117 -1.24 26.12 -9.47
N VAL A 118 0.09 26.21 -9.50
CA VAL A 118 0.95 25.69 -8.44
C VAL A 118 1.51 26.82 -7.58
N LEU A 119 1.34 26.68 -6.28
CA LEU A 119 2.07 27.46 -5.27
C LEU A 119 3.39 26.72 -4.99
N VAL A 120 4.50 27.42 -5.17
CA VAL A 120 5.84 26.93 -4.83
C VAL A 120 6.47 27.85 -3.81
N GLU A 121 6.77 27.32 -2.63
CA GLU A 121 7.39 28.01 -1.50
C GLU A 121 8.55 27.18 -0.94
N ASP A 122 9.80 27.53 -1.28
CA ASP A 122 11.01 26.81 -0.87
C ASP A 122 10.92 25.29 -1.14
N LYS A 123 10.53 24.49 -0.14
CA LYS A 123 10.40 23.02 -0.20
C LYS A 123 8.96 22.53 -0.37
N LEU A 124 7.99 23.43 -0.42
CA LEU A 124 6.57 23.14 -0.47
C LEU A 124 6.03 23.39 -1.87
N ILE A 125 5.35 22.38 -2.41
CA ILE A 125 4.58 22.45 -3.64
C ILE A 125 3.12 22.16 -3.30
N LYS A 126 2.22 23.06 -3.71
CA LYS A 126 0.77 22.90 -3.58
C LYS A 126 0.09 23.14 -4.91
N PHE A 127 -0.70 22.18 -5.36
CA PHE A 127 -1.55 22.33 -6.53
C PHE A 127 -2.84 21.55 -6.32
N GLU A 128 -3.95 22.09 -6.82
CA GLU A 128 -5.28 21.48 -6.68
C GLU A 128 -5.56 21.05 -5.22
N ASN A 129 -5.69 19.74 -4.96
CA ASN A 129 -5.89 19.17 -3.62
C ASN A 129 -4.65 18.42 -3.09
N VAL A 130 -3.47 18.67 -3.64
CA VAL A 130 -2.22 17.97 -3.33
C VAL A 130 -1.22 18.91 -2.68
N GLU A 131 -0.58 18.43 -1.61
CA GLU A 131 0.51 19.11 -0.90
C GLU A 131 1.71 18.17 -0.80
N ILE A 132 2.86 18.63 -1.31
CA ILE A 132 4.14 17.91 -1.28
C ILE A 132 5.17 18.79 -0.60
N LEU A 133 5.72 18.30 0.51
CA LEU A 133 6.77 18.97 1.27
C LEU A 133 8.06 18.15 1.20
N TYR A 134 9.06 18.62 0.47
CA TYR A 134 10.35 17.95 0.38
C TYR A 134 11.15 18.07 1.66
N THR A 135 11.66 16.95 2.16
CA THR A 135 12.46 16.87 3.39
C THR A 135 13.93 16.62 3.10
N SER A 136 14.25 15.85 2.06
CA SER A 136 15.62 15.63 1.57
C SER A 136 15.63 15.43 0.06
N VAL A 137 16.65 15.97 -0.62
CA VAL A 137 16.86 15.80 -2.07
C VAL A 137 18.32 15.41 -2.26
N GLU A 138 18.55 14.12 -2.54
CA GLU A 138 19.86 13.54 -2.79
C GLU A 138 20.00 13.17 -4.27
N GLU A 139 21.13 12.58 -4.67
CA GLU A 139 21.41 12.29 -6.09
C GLU A 139 20.44 11.27 -6.68
N ASN A 140 20.10 10.23 -5.92
CA ASN A 140 19.27 9.10 -6.38
C ASN A 140 18.01 8.91 -5.53
N GLU A 141 17.77 9.77 -4.54
CA GLU A 141 16.68 9.60 -3.59
C GLU A 141 16.09 10.97 -3.21
N ILE A 142 14.76 11.09 -3.24
CA ILE A 142 14.02 12.26 -2.80
C ILE A 142 13.06 11.80 -1.70
N LYS A 143 13.13 12.46 -0.54
CA LYS A 143 12.21 12.25 0.58
C LYS A 143 11.23 13.41 0.64
N ALA A 144 9.96 13.09 0.76
CA ALA A 144 8.89 14.07 0.88
C ALA A 144 7.82 13.62 1.87
N LYS A 145 7.06 14.59 2.36
CA LYS A 145 5.78 14.37 3.00
C LYS A 145 4.69 14.71 1.99
N PHE A 146 3.73 13.81 1.80
CA PHE A 146 2.64 13.97 0.85
C PHE A 146 1.31 13.96 1.58
N LYS A 147 0.39 14.82 1.18
CA LYS A 147 -0.93 14.90 1.78
C LYS A 147 -1.95 15.42 0.77
N LEU A 148 -3.18 14.89 0.85
CA LEU A 148 -4.33 15.53 0.20
C LEU A 148 -5.00 16.51 1.18
N THR A 149 -5.62 17.57 0.67
CA THR A 149 -6.19 18.64 1.52
C THR A 149 -7.19 18.13 2.57
N ASP A 150 -7.92 17.04 2.27
CA ASP A 150 -8.91 16.39 3.13
C ASP A 150 -8.31 15.42 4.16
N TRP A 151 -7.01 15.12 4.08
CA TRP A 151 -6.37 14.24 5.03
C TRP A 151 -6.10 14.98 6.35
N GLU A 152 -5.99 14.24 7.45
CA GLU A 152 -5.55 14.81 8.72
C GLU A 152 -4.02 14.87 8.78
N ASN A 153 -3.37 13.76 8.43
CA ASN A 153 -1.93 13.55 8.57
C ASN A 153 -1.21 13.45 7.22
N TYR A 154 0.09 13.73 7.24
CA TYR A 154 0.97 13.47 6.10
C TYR A 154 1.33 11.99 6.00
N SER A 155 1.38 11.51 4.76
CA SER A 155 2.07 10.29 4.38
C SER A 155 3.54 10.57 4.10
N GLU A 156 4.38 9.55 4.23
CA GLU A 156 5.82 9.64 3.96
C GLU A 156 6.12 9.02 2.60
N VAL A 157 6.86 9.75 1.76
CA VAL A 157 7.20 9.35 0.38
C VAL A 157 8.71 9.29 0.24
N VAL A 158 9.19 8.20 -0.37
CA VAL A 158 10.56 8.04 -0.85
C VAL A 158 10.50 7.78 -2.36
N ILE A 159 11.14 8.64 -3.14
CA ILE A 159 11.26 8.52 -4.60
C ILE A 159 12.70 8.13 -4.90
N LYS A 160 12.93 6.93 -5.43
CA LYS A 160 14.26 6.45 -5.84
C LYS A 160 14.40 6.56 -7.35
N LEU A 161 15.52 7.09 -7.81
CA LEU A 161 15.82 7.35 -9.21
C LEU A 161 16.99 6.48 -9.66
N GLU A 162 16.75 5.61 -10.64
CA GLU A 162 17.74 4.69 -11.19
C GLU A 162 17.86 4.90 -12.71
N ASN A 163 19.08 5.08 -13.21
CA ASN A 163 19.31 5.11 -14.66
C ASN A 163 19.27 3.68 -15.23
N ILE A 164 18.40 3.45 -16.22
CA ILE A 164 18.27 2.18 -16.94
C ILE A 164 18.23 2.45 -18.45
N ARG A 165 19.29 2.07 -19.17
CA ARG A 165 19.35 2.10 -20.64
C ARG A 165 18.86 3.43 -21.26
N ASN A 166 19.39 4.55 -20.75
CA ASN A 166 19.04 5.93 -21.13
C ASN A 166 17.65 6.43 -20.68
N ASN A 167 16.91 5.61 -19.93
CA ASN A 167 15.69 6.01 -19.24
C ASN A 167 15.96 6.14 -17.74
N THR A 168 15.03 6.76 -17.01
CA THR A 168 15.01 6.76 -15.56
C THR A 168 13.87 5.89 -15.06
N LYS A 169 14.20 4.87 -14.27
CA LYS A 169 13.23 4.15 -13.44
C LYS A 169 13.05 4.92 -12.15
N ILE A 170 11.79 5.18 -11.84
CA ILE A 170 11.33 5.90 -10.66
C ILE A 170 10.57 4.90 -9.82
N THR A 171 11.06 4.64 -8.61
CA THR A 171 10.40 3.80 -7.61
C THR A 171 9.81 4.72 -6.55
N ILE A 172 8.50 4.65 -6.32
CA ILE A 172 7.81 5.44 -5.31
C ILE A 172 7.36 4.49 -4.21
N GLU A 173 7.87 4.72 -3.02
CA GLU A 173 7.49 4.05 -1.78
C GLU A 173 6.79 5.06 -0.89
N GLN A 174 5.51 4.84 -0.60
CA GLN A 174 4.69 5.74 0.20
C GLN A 174 4.02 4.99 1.35
N SER A 175 4.19 5.50 2.58
CA SER A 175 3.65 4.90 3.80
C SER A 175 2.74 5.85 4.55
N LYS A 176 1.92 5.32 5.45
CA LYS A 176 0.95 6.10 6.26
C LYS A 176 -0.17 6.75 5.41
N ILE A 177 -0.57 6.11 4.32
CA ILE A 177 -1.70 6.56 3.48
C ILE A 177 -3.01 6.16 4.17
N PRO A 178 -4.05 7.01 4.27
CA PRO A 178 -5.37 6.59 4.73
C PRO A 178 -5.87 5.35 3.96
N LEU A 179 -6.32 4.31 4.69
CA LEU A 179 -6.58 2.98 4.11
C LEU A 179 -7.56 3.01 2.92
N ASN A 180 -8.56 3.89 2.96
CA ASN A 180 -9.55 4.07 1.90
C ASN A 180 -9.02 4.77 0.63
N GLN A 181 -7.79 5.30 0.67
CA GLN A 181 -7.19 6.07 -0.43
C GLN A 181 -5.97 5.39 -1.06
N VAL A 182 -5.52 4.23 -0.55
CA VAL A 182 -4.31 3.54 -1.07
C VAL A 182 -4.37 3.32 -2.58
N ASN A 183 -5.52 2.89 -3.09
CA ASN A 183 -5.71 2.57 -4.52
C ASN A 183 -5.74 3.80 -5.44
N VAL A 184 -5.89 5.02 -4.91
CA VAL A 184 -5.93 6.24 -5.74
C VAL A 184 -4.57 6.95 -5.83
N ILE A 185 -3.61 6.56 -4.98
CA ILE A 185 -2.31 7.24 -4.91
C ILE A 185 -1.43 6.95 -6.11
N GLU A 186 -1.37 5.70 -6.59
CA GLU A 186 -0.62 5.39 -7.82
C GLU A 186 -1.18 6.14 -9.03
N PRO A 187 -2.50 6.10 -9.33
CA PRO A 187 -3.09 6.91 -10.40
C PRO A 187 -2.82 8.41 -10.24
N LEU A 188 -2.83 8.93 -9.00
CA LEU A 188 -2.53 10.34 -8.75
C LEU A 188 -1.10 10.69 -9.16
N TRP A 189 -0.11 9.91 -8.73
CA TRP A 189 1.28 10.15 -9.15
C TRP A 189 1.46 10.01 -10.67
N ARG A 190 0.90 8.96 -11.26
CA ARG A 190 1.03 8.71 -12.71
C ARG A 190 0.36 9.78 -13.55
N GLU A 191 -0.91 10.09 -13.28
CA GLU A 191 -1.74 10.91 -14.17
C GLU A 191 -1.71 12.39 -13.82
N ARG A 192 -1.43 12.76 -12.56
CA ARG A 192 -1.48 14.17 -12.11
C ARG A 192 -0.11 14.78 -11.83
N ILE A 193 0.95 13.98 -11.77
CA ILE A 193 2.32 14.47 -11.57
C ILE A 193 3.17 14.10 -12.78
N PHE A 194 3.42 12.80 -13.01
CA PHE A 194 4.31 12.40 -14.11
C PHE A 194 3.70 12.56 -15.50
N GLY A 195 2.39 12.40 -15.64
CA GLY A 195 1.67 12.63 -16.90
C GLY A 195 1.86 14.05 -17.43
N PRO A 196 1.55 15.10 -16.64
CA PRO A 196 1.80 16.48 -17.01
C PRO A 196 3.27 16.79 -17.28
N ILE A 197 4.20 16.27 -16.47
CA ILE A 197 5.64 16.40 -16.74
C ILE A 197 5.99 15.84 -18.12
N CYS A 198 5.52 14.62 -18.43
CA CYS A 198 5.77 13.98 -19.71
C CYS A 198 5.17 14.80 -20.86
N MET A 199 3.93 15.26 -20.71
CA MET A 199 3.22 16.01 -21.74
C MET A 199 3.91 17.35 -22.05
N VAL A 200 4.34 18.09 -21.03
CA VAL A 200 4.91 19.44 -21.20
C VAL A 200 6.34 19.39 -21.74
N PHE A 201 7.14 18.41 -21.33
CA PHE A 201 8.55 18.33 -21.73
C PHE A 201 8.83 17.33 -22.85
N GLY A 202 7.79 16.67 -23.40
CA GLY A 202 7.92 15.76 -24.54
C GLY A 202 8.48 14.37 -24.19
N PHE A 203 8.27 13.92 -22.96
CA PHE A 203 8.64 12.57 -22.51
C PHE A 203 7.45 11.61 -22.56
N SER A 204 7.71 10.34 -22.30
CA SER A 204 6.71 9.29 -22.28
C SER A 204 7.02 8.30 -21.16
N ILE A 205 5.96 7.90 -20.46
CA ILE A 205 6.03 6.77 -19.53
C ILE A 205 6.16 5.50 -20.39
N VAL A 206 7.29 4.81 -20.24
CA VAL A 206 7.57 3.57 -20.95
C VAL A 206 6.90 2.45 -20.16
N ASN A 207 5.79 1.93 -20.69
CA ASN A 207 5.17 0.71 -20.17
C ASN A 207 6.13 -0.45 -20.43
N GLN A 208 6.58 -1.13 -19.37
CA GLN A 208 7.28 -2.40 -19.45
C GLN A 208 6.28 -3.54 -19.31
#